data_AF-A0A8J3FW93-F1
#
_entry.id   AF-A0A8J3FW93-F1
#
_cell.length_a   1.000
_cell.length_b   1.000
_cell.length_c   1.000
_cell.angle_alpha   90.00
_cell.angle_beta   90.00
_cell.angle_gamma   90.00
#
_symmetry.space_group_name_H-M   'P 1'
#
loop_
_entity.id
_entity.type
_entity.pdbx_description
1 polymer ?
#
loop_
_entity_poly.entity_id
_entity_poly.type
_entity_poly.pdbx_seq_one_letter_code
_entity_poly.pdbx_strand_id
1 'polypeptide(L)' 'MLYLLAAIGALTVAVLLWRAFGPQLTTSRVGRRAPVAPDDDPEFLRKLDEHVRRKDDEK' A
#
# COMPACT_ATOMS: atom_id res chain seq x y z
N MET A 1 6.22 12.44 44.10
CA MET A 1 5.46 11.18 43.91
C MET A 1 4.28 11.37 42.98
N LEU A 2 3.34 12.28 43.27
CA LEU A 2 2.22 12.57 42.35
C LEU A 2 2.67 12.98 40.94
N TYR A 3 3.71 13.82 40.82
CA TYR A 3 4.26 14.21 39.52
C TYR A 3 4.80 13.02 38.71
N LEU A 4 5.39 12.02 39.39
CA LEU A 4 5.89 10.82 38.72
C LEU A 4 4.72 9.98 38.17
N LEU A 5 3.68 9.79 38.98
CA LEU A 5 2.46 9.10 38.55
C LEU A 5 1.75 9.84 37.41
N ALA A 6 1.66 11.17 37.48
CA ALA A 6 1.08 12.00 36.44
C ALA A 6 1.89 11.92 35.13
N ALA A 7 3.22 11.93 35.21
CA ALA A 7 4.08 11.78 34.04
C ALA A 7 3.90 10.41 33.36
N ILE A 8 3.83 9.34 34.15
CA ILE A 8 3.55 7.99 33.64
C ILE A 8 2.17 7.94 32.97
N GLY A 9 1.14 8.49 33.62
CA GLY A 9 -0.21 8.54 33.07
C GLY A 9 -0.31 9.36 31.78
N ALA A 10 0.38 10.50 31.70
CA ALA A 10 0.42 11.30 30.49
C ALA A 10 1.12 10.55 29.35
N LEU A 11 2.24 9.86 29.65
CA LEU A 11 2.97 9.07 28.67
C LEU A 11 2.13 7.91 28.11
N THR A 12 1.42 7.18 28.97
CA THR A 12 0.56 6.07 28.53
C THR A 12 -0.57 6.55 27.64
N VAL A 13 -1.25 7.66 27.99
CA VAL A 13 -2.29 8.25 27.14
C VAL A 13 -1.71 8.69 25.80
N ALA A 14 -0.56 9.35 25.78
CA ALA A 14 0.10 9.77 24.54
C ALA A 14 0.43 8.57 23.63
N VAL A 15 0.95 7.47 24.20
CA VAL A 15 1.24 6.23 23.47
C VAL A 15 -0.04 5.59 22.92
N LEU A 16 -1.11 5.55 23.71
CA LEU A 16 -2.39 5.00 23.27
C LEU A 16 -3.01 5.82 22.14
N LEU A 17 -2.97 7.15 22.24
CA LEU A 17 -3.42 8.05 21.19
C LEU A 17 -2.57 7.89 19.92
N TRP A 18 -1.25 7.77 20.06
CA TRP A 18 -0.36 7.47 18.93
C TRP A 18 -0.67 6.10 18.31
N ARG A 19 -1.03 5.08 19.10
CA ARG A 19 -1.34 3.76 18.57
C ARG A 19 -2.71 3.69 17.88
N ALA A 20 -3.70 4.45 18.38
CA ALA A 20 -5.05 4.48 17.86
C ALA A 20 -5.19 5.40 16.63
N PHE A 21 -4.53 6.56 16.64
CA PHE A 21 -4.68 7.61 15.63
C PHE A 21 -3.38 7.97 14.92
N GLY A 22 -2.24 7.39 15.32
CA GLY A 22 -0.99 7.64 14.64
C GLY A 22 -1.08 7.20 13.19
N PRO A 23 -0.17 7.72 12.33
CA PRO A 23 -0.14 7.36 10.93
C PRO A 23 -0.20 5.84 10.84
N GLN A 24 -1.25 5.32 10.20
CA GLN A 24 -1.15 4.00 9.64
C GLN A 24 -0.04 4.15 8.63
N LEU A 25 1.19 3.88 9.06
CA LEU A 25 2.22 3.40 8.19
C LEU A 25 1.51 2.23 7.54
N THR A 26 0.97 2.50 6.36
CA THR A 26 0.68 1.50 5.39
C THR A 26 2.06 0.89 5.29
N THR A 27 2.31 -0.15 6.08
CA THR A 27 3.07 -1.29 5.64
C THR A 27 2.41 -1.55 4.31
N SER A 28 2.97 -0.89 3.28
CA SER A 28 2.75 -1.22 1.91
C SER A 28 2.80 -2.72 1.97
N ARG A 29 1.68 -3.33 1.62
CA ARG A 29 1.62 -4.76 1.44
C ARG A 29 2.57 -5.07 0.27
N VAL A 30 3.88 -4.95 0.51
CA VAL A 30 4.95 -5.38 -0.38
C VAL A 30 4.83 -6.90 -0.58
N GLY A 31 4.02 -7.59 0.23
CA GLY A 31 3.74 -9.02 0.09
C GLY A 31 2.32 -9.42 -0.34
N ARG A 32 1.36 -8.50 -0.53
CA ARG A 32 0.07 -8.86 -1.15
C ARG A 32 0.00 -8.12 -2.46
N ARG A 33 0.59 -8.74 -3.50
CA ARG A 33 0.13 -8.53 -4.88
C ARG A 33 -1.39 -8.48 -4.78
N ALA A 34 -1.96 -7.31 -5.00
CA ALA A 34 -3.39 -7.25 -5.30
C ALA A 34 -3.61 -8.29 -6.41
N PRO A 35 -4.69 -9.09 -6.34
CA PRO A 35 -5.01 -9.94 -7.48
C PRO A 35 -5.00 -9.04 -8.70
N VAL A 36 -4.02 -9.25 -9.57
CA VAL A 36 -3.92 -8.55 -10.84
C VAL A 36 -5.25 -8.84 -11.52
N ALA A 37 -5.98 -7.78 -11.88
CA ALA A 37 -7.22 -7.96 -12.61
C ALA A 37 -6.90 -8.80 -13.84
N PRO A 38 -7.77 -9.74 -14.25
CA PRO A 38 -7.50 -10.57 -15.43
C PRO A 38 -7.15 -9.78 -16.70
N ASP A 39 -7.55 -8.50 -16.77
CA ASP A 39 -7.27 -7.57 -17.88
C ASP A 39 -5.90 -6.85 -17.76
N ASP A 40 -5.28 -6.87 -16.58
CA ASP A 40 -3.97 -6.26 -16.28
C ASP A 40 -2.85 -7.31 -16.31
N ASP A 41 -3.08 -8.47 -16.92
CA ASP A 41 -2.04 -9.48 -17.06
C ASP A 41 -0.99 -9.02 -18.10
N PRO A 42 0.30 -9.12 -17.76
CA PRO A 42 1.37 -8.63 -18.63
C PRO A 42 1.42 -9.39 -19.98
N GLU A 43 0.85 -10.59 -20.04
CA GLU A 43 0.80 -11.39 -21.25
C GLU A 43 -0.27 -10.91 -22.25
N PHE A 44 -1.43 -10.42 -21.79
CA PHE A 44 -2.44 -9.83 -22.69
C PHE A 44 -1.94 -8.55 -23.33
N LEU A 45 -1.33 -7.65 -22.54
CA LEU A 45 -0.78 -6.39 -23.06
C LEU A 45 0.33 -6.64 -24.09
N ARG A 46 1.20 -7.63 -23.87
CA ARG A 46 2.22 -8.03 -24.84
C ARG A 46 1.62 -8.52 -26.15
N LYS A 47 0.56 -9.33 -26.08
CA LYS A 47 -0.17 -9.78 -27.26
C LYS A 47 -0.83 -8.61 -27.98
N LEU A 48 -1.40 -7.65 -27.27
CA LEU A 48 -2.03 -6.47 -27.87
C LEU A 48 -0.99 -5.60 -28.60
N ASP A 49 0.15 -5.32 -27.98
CA ASP A 49 1.25 -4.58 -28.60
C ASP A 49 1.75 -5.25 -29.88
N GLU A 50 1.85 -6.58 -29.89
CA GLU A 50 2.24 -7.35 -31.08
C GLU A 50 1.21 -7.23 -32.21
N HIS A 51 -0.08 -7.24 -31.89
CA HIS A 51 -1.15 -7.06 -32.87
C HIS A 51 -1.21 -5.63 -33.43
N VAL A 52 -0.98 -4.62 -32.60
CA VAL A 52 -0.92 -3.21 -33.02
C VAL A 52 0.26 -3.01 -33.96
N ARG A 53 1.45 -3.48 -33.57
CA ARG A 53 2.67 -3.34 -34.38
C ARG A 53 2.55 -4.01 -35.75
N ARG A 54 1.99 -5.22 -35.81
CA ARG A 54 1.75 -5.91 -37.09
C ARG A 54 0.80 -5.14 -38.02
N LYS A 55 -0.20 -4.46 -37.46
CA LYS A 55 -1.18 -3.68 -38.24
C LYS A 55 -0.58 -2.40 -38.81
N ASP A 56 0.37 -1.80 -38.10
CA ASP A 56 1.10 -0.62 -38.57
C ASP A 56 2.08 -0.97 -39.70
N ASP A 57 2.71 -2.15 -39.66
CA ASP A 57 3.61 -2.63 -40.72
C ASP A 57 2.88 -3.02 -42.03
N GLU A 58 1.56 -3.27 -41.96
CA GLU A 58 0.71 -3.64 -43.11
C GLU A 58 0.05 -2.42 -43.79
N LYS A 59 0.24 -1.20 -43.24
CA LYS A 59 -0.25 0.06 -43.81
C LYS A 59 0.83 0.83 -44.57
#